data_AF-B7P1H7-F1
#
_entry.id   AF-B7P1H7-F1
#
_cell.length_a   1.000
_cell.length_b   1.000
_cell.length_c   1.000
_cell.angle_alpha   90.00
_cell.angle_beta   90.00
_cell.angle_gamma   90.00
#
_symmetry.space_group_name_H-M   'P 1'
#
loop_
_entity.id
_entity.type
_entity.pdbx_description
1 polymer ?
#
loop_
_entity_poly.entity_id
_entity_poly.type
_entity_poly.pdbx_seq_one_letter_code
_entity_poly.pdbx_strand_id
1 'polypeptide(L)'
;MRDDGTWLLQDESVYLSTVGNNYMATFKNVSERDYGNYSCVSHNKYGMSIDTVELSGKPKVTTLLQWTSHLNGSISAKLVCTSYSSKSSNTRWIRDDGTPLLNGGIAQLSISNNSYAVTFKDVGEAHYGNYTCVSHSEWGISRETVVLSGESAQDLRRTFPDSKVNVQITGSMSQSSGTHDPTRAQIGTGSRNLSSANTTEGSTRIKSIIRSKIVITKEKDSYTINV
;
A
#
# COMPACT_ATOMS: atom_id res chain seq x y z
N MET A 1 -17.25 17.68 11.77
CA MET A 1 -18.53 18.29 11.36
C MET A 1 -19.15 17.42 10.27
N ARG A 2 -20.43 17.09 10.36
CA ARG A 2 -21.18 16.39 9.31
C ARG A 2 -21.50 17.35 8.14
N ASP A 3 -21.97 16.80 7.04
CA ASP A 3 -22.41 17.53 5.86
C ASP A 3 -23.61 18.47 6.13
N ASP A 4 -24.49 18.10 7.06
CA ASP A 4 -25.59 18.92 7.57
C ASP A 4 -25.13 20.10 8.48
N GLY A 5 -23.83 20.24 8.72
CA GLY A 5 -23.25 21.29 9.57
C GLY A 5 -23.24 20.98 11.06
N THR A 6 -23.74 19.81 11.49
CA THR A 6 -23.71 19.41 12.90
C THR A 6 -22.32 18.96 13.35
N TRP A 7 -21.96 19.27 14.59
CA TRP A 7 -20.70 18.80 15.17
C TRP A 7 -20.82 17.35 15.65
N LEU A 8 -19.73 16.59 15.48
CA LEU A 8 -19.65 15.25 16.07
C LEU A 8 -19.56 15.39 17.58
N LEU A 9 -20.36 14.59 18.28
CA LEU A 9 -20.34 14.49 19.72
C LEU A 9 -19.80 13.12 20.12
N GLN A 10 -19.09 13.09 21.24
CA GLN A 10 -18.64 11.85 21.87
C GLN A 10 -19.88 11.04 22.33
N ASP A 11 -20.00 9.80 21.88
CA ASP A 11 -21.03 8.86 22.34
C ASP A 11 -20.56 7.39 22.27
N GLU A 12 -21.48 6.43 22.33
CA GLU A 12 -21.17 4.99 22.29
C GLU A 12 -20.68 4.52 20.91
N SER A 13 -21.14 5.14 19.82
CA SER A 13 -20.78 4.79 18.45
C SER A 13 -19.68 5.68 17.86
N VAL A 14 -19.46 6.88 18.39
CA VAL A 14 -18.45 7.84 17.95
C VAL A 14 -17.53 8.24 19.11
N TYR A 15 -16.28 7.82 19.02
CA TYR A 15 -15.24 8.14 19.99
C TYR A 15 -14.31 9.22 19.43
N LEU A 16 -14.19 10.36 20.12
CA LEU A 16 -13.28 11.43 19.76
C LEU A 16 -12.04 11.38 20.67
N SER A 17 -10.86 11.56 20.09
CA SER A 17 -9.62 11.63 20.86
C SER A 17 -8.64 12.63 20.24
N THR A 18 -7.79 13.16 21.11
CA THR A 18 -6.80 14.17 20.74
C THR A 18 -5.46 13.80 21.34
N VAL A 19 -4.44 13.64 20.50
CA VAL A 19 -3.06 13.37 20.94
C VAL A 19 -2.15 14.42 20.30
N GLY A 20 -1.76 15.43 21.08
CA GLY A 20 -1.03 16.59 20.57
C GLY A 20 -1.87 17.38 19.57
N ASN A 21 -1.37 17.51 18.34
CA ASN A 21 -2.08 18.16 17.24
C ASN A 21 -2.89 17.18 16.36
N ASN A 22 -2.89 15.89 16.71
CA ASN A 22 -3.65 14.89 15.98
C ASN A 22 -5.05 14.76 16.57
N TYR A 23 -6.06 15.02 15.74
CA TYR A 23 -7.47 14.87 16.12
C TYR A 23 -8.01 13.60 15.46
N MET A 24 -8.61 12.71 16.24
CA MET A 24 -9.08 11.43 15.75
C MET A 24 -10.55 11.21 16.11
N ALA A 25 -11.34 10.81 15.12
CA ALA A 25 -12.71 10.36 15.29
C ALA A 25 -12.81 8.88 14.89
N THR A 26 -13.27 8.04 15.80
CA THR A 26 -13.46 6.61 15.59
C THR A 26 -14.94 6.28 15.63
N PHE A 27 -15.45 5.73 14.52
CA PHE A 27 -16.81 5.25 14.42
C PHE A 27 -16.83 3.73 14.65
N LYS A 28 -17.69 3.26 15.55
CA LYS A 28 -17.91 1.85 15.89
C LYS A 28 -19.26 1.38 15.36
N ASN A 29 -19.33 0.12 14.92
CA ASN A 29 -20.55 -0.50 14.41
C ASN A 29 -21.22 0.35 13.31
N VAL A 30 -20.39 0.83 12.38
CA VAL A 30 -20.81 1.77 11.33
C VAL A 30 -21.95 1.19 10.51
N SER A 31 -23.01 1.99 10.36
CA SER A 31 -24.18 1.68 9.57
C SER A 31 -24.33 2.65 8.40
N GLU A 32 -25.32 2.41 7.54
CA GLU A 32 -25.65 3.31 6.44
C GLU A 32 -26.02 4.73 6.89
N ARG A 33 -26.52 4.88 8.12
CA ARG A 33 -26.87 6.19 8.70
C ARG A 33 -25.64 7.05 9.04
N ASP A 34 -24.49 6.41 9.12
CA ASP A 34 -23.20 7.05 9.39
C ASP A 34 -22.45 7.36 8.08
N TYR A 35 -23.02 7.04 6.91
CA TYR A 35 -22.39 7.39 5.65
C TYR A 35 -22.62 8.86 5.33
N GLY A 36 -21.59 9.52 4.81
CA GLY A 36 -21.62 10.93 4.51
C GLY A 36 -20.23 11.56 4.50
N ASN A 37 -20.20 12.87 4.27
CA ASN A 37 -18.97 13.64 4.31
C ASN A 37 -18.75 14.22 5.70
N TYR A 38 -17.54 14.02 6.21
CA TYR A 38 -17.10 14.51 7.51
C TYR A 38 -15.96 15.49 7.30
N SER A 39 -16.15 16.71 7.78
CA SER A 39 -15.14 17.76 7.69
C SER A 39 -14.47 17.99 9.03
N CYS A 40 -13.14 18.05 9.03
CA CYS A 40 -12.39 18.62 10.13
C CYS A 40 -12.17 20.10 9.87
N VAL A 41 -12.59 20.92 10.83
CA VAL A 41 -12.50 22.37 10.76
C VAL A 41 -11.47 22.80 11.79
N SER A 42 -10.38 23.37 11.33
CA SER A 42 -9.32 23.93 12.16
C SER A 42 -9.34 25.45 12.02
N HIS A 43 -9.28 26.15 13.15
CA HIS A 43 -9.37 27.60 13.17
C HIS A 43 -8.35 28.17 14.16
N ASN A 44 -7.62 29.19 13.74
CA ASN A 44 -6.76 29.98 14.61
C ASN A 44 -6.87 31.47 14.24
N LYS A 45 -6.15 32.34 14.98
CA LYS A 45 -6.16 33.80 14.74
C LYS A 45 -5.72 34.24 13.33
N TYR A 46 -5.18 33.34 12.52
CA TYR A 46 -4.70 33.61 11.16
C TYR A 46 -5.61 33.05 10.06
N GLY A 47 -6.64 32.28 10.41
CA GLY A 47 -7.61 31.77 9.44
C GLY A 47 -8.21 30.43 9.81
N MET A 48 -8.93 29.87 8.85
CA MET A 48 -9.62 28.59 8.92
C MET A 48 -9.10 27.66 7.84
N SER A 49 -8.92 26.38 8.17
CA SER A 49 -8.69 25.30 7.21
C SER A 49 -9.73 24.22 7.41
N ILE A 50 -10.31 23.76 6.31
CA ILE A 50 -11.31 22.70 6.28
C ILE A 50 -10.75 21.61 5.39
N ASP A 51 -10.72 20.39 5.91
CA ASP A 51 -10.43 19.20 5.12
C ASP A 51 -11.61 18.23 5.29
N THR A 52 -11.98 17.53 4.23
CA THR A 52 -13.25 16.78 4.15
C THR A 52 -12.99 15.36 3.68
N VAL A 53 -13.72 14.41 4.26
CA VAL A 53 -13.53 13.00 3.99
C VAL A 53 -14.86 12.25 3.89
N GLU A 54 -14.96 11.32 2.95
CA GLU A 54 -16.18 10.52 2.72
C GLU A 54 -16.11 9.22 3.54
N LEU A 55 -17.06 9.03 4.44
CA LEU A 55 -17.35 7.72 5.04
C LEU A 55 -18.44 7.05 4.20
N SER A 56 -18.13 5.92 3.56
CA SER A 56 -19.08 5.23 2.69
C SER A 56 -19.02 3.71 2.82
N GLY A 57 -20.12 3.05 2.44
CA GLY A 57 -20.21 1.59 2.29
C GLY A 57 -19.63 1.07 0.96
N LYS A 58 -19.10 1.96 0.10
CA LYS A 58 -18.46 1.57 -1.14
C LYS A 58 -17.29 0.62 -0.83
N PRO A 59 -17.04 -0.38 -1.69
CA PRO A 59 -15.86 -1.21 -1.52
C PRO A 59 -14.60 -0.34 -1.55
N LYS A 60 -13.56 -0.76 -0.87
CA LYS A 60 -12.20 -0.26 -1.10
C LYS A 60 -11.40 -1.41 -1.69
N VAL A 61 -10.80 -1.22 -2.85
CA VAL A 61 -9.87 -2.20 -3.40
C VAL A 61 -8.43 -1.70 -3.17
N THR A 62 -7.50 -2.64 -3.09
CA THR A 62 -6.06 -2.37 -3.18
C THR A 62 -5.45 -3.38 -4.15
N THR A 63 -4.42 -2.97 -4.88
CA THR A 63 -3.72 -3.85 -5.83
C THR A 63 -2.25 -4.03 -5.49
N LEU A 64 -1.72 -5.20 -5.82
CA LEU A 64 -0.32 -5.54 -5.67
C LEU A 64 0.14 -6.34 -6.89
N LEU A 65 1.23 -5.91 -7.52
CA LEU A 65 1.93 -6.68 -8.56
C LEU A 65 3.12 -7.39 -7.93
N GLN A 66 3.16 -8.70 -8.08
CA GLN A 66 4.26 -9.55 -7.65
C GLN A 66 4.87 -10.23 -8.87
N TRP A 67 6.18 -10.28 -8.92
CA TRP A 67 6.89 -10.98 -9.98
C TRP A 67 7.61 -12.20 -9.42
N THR A 68 7.83 -13.20 -10.26
CA THR A 68 8.55 -14.42 -9.90
C THR A 68 9.42 -14.86 -11.05
N SER A 69 10.72 -14.95 -10.82
CA SER A 69 11.69 -15.56 -11.73
C SER A 69 11.76 -17.07 -11.46
N HIS A 70 11.75 -17.86 -12.52
CA HIS A 70 11.89 -19.32 -12.43
C HIS A 70 13.28 -19.76 -12.90
N LEU A 71 13.69 -20.96 -12.48
CA LEU A 71 15.00 -21.54 -12.83
C LEU A 71 15.18 -21.78 -14.34
N ASN A 72 14.09 -21.91 -15.09
CA ASN A 72 14.10 -22.05 -16.54
C ASN A 72 14.24 -20.70 -17.28
N GLY A 73 14.49 -19.59 -16.57
CA GLY A 73 14.62 -18.25 -17.14
C GLY A 73 13.29 -17.58 -17.50
N SER A 74 12.15 -18.25 -17.28
CA SER A 74 10.84 -17.65 -17.43
C SER A 74 10.50 -16.71 -16.27
N ILE A 75 9.60 -15.76 -16.54
CA ILE A 75 9.08 -14.83 -15.54
C ILE A 75 7.57 -14.99 -15.48
N SER A 76 7.04 -15.09 -14.28
CA SER A 76 5.62 -15.00 -14.01
C SER A 76 5.28 -13.70 -13.29
N ALA A 77 4.07 -13.21 -13.51
CA ALA A 77 3.51 -12.08 -12.78
C ALA A 77 2.22 -12.51 -12.09
N LYS A 78 2.02 -12.06 -10.85
CA LYS A 78 0.80 -12.26 -10.09
C LYS A 78 0.26 -10.89 -9.69
N LEU A 79 -0.92 -10.56 -10.21
CA LEU A 79 -1.68 -9.40 -9.75
C LEU A 79 -2.60 -9.86 -8.63
N VAL A 80 -2.59 -9.17 -7.50
CA VAL A 80 -3.45 -9.46 -6.35
C VAL A 80 -4.31 -8.24 -6.10
N CYS A 81 -5.63 -8.42 -6.12
CA CYS A 81 -6.58 -7.40 -5.70
C CYS A 81 -7.20 -7.83 -4.37
N THR A 82 -7.19 -6.95 -3.37
CA THR A 82 -7.88 -7.20 -2.10
C THR A 82 -9.07 -6.25 -1.98
N SER A 83 -10.27 -6.81 -1.85
CA SER A 83 -11.53 -6.06 -1.78
C SER A 83 -12.04 -5.97 -0.34
N TYR A 84 -12.10 -4.76 0.20
CA TYR A 84 -12.63 -4.47 1.52
C TYR A 84 -14.04 -3.90 1.36
N SER A 85 -15.05 -4.74 1.53
CA SER A 85 -16.46 -4.36 1.44
C SER A 85 -17.21 -4.77 2.71
N SER A 86 -18.12 -3.92 3.19
CA SER A 86 -19.00 -4.24 4.33
C SER A 86 -20.09 -5.27 3.97
N LYS A 87 -20.42 -5.36 2.68
CA LYS A 87 -21.40 -6.30 2.11
C LYS A 87 -20.77 -7.10 0.98
N SER A 88 -21.46 -8.14 0.52
CA SER A 88 -21.02 -8.91 -0.65
C SER A 88 -20.76 -7.97 -1.84
N SER A 89 -19.62 -8.13 -2.49
CA SER A 89 -19.22 -7.31 -3.64
C SER A 89 -18.81 -8.20 -4.81
N ASN A 90 -19.21 -7.83 -6.02
CA ASN A 90 -18.76 -8.48 -7.24
C ASN A 90 -17.40 -7.88 -7.63
N THR A 91 -16.32 -8.59 -7.34
CA THR A 91 -14.95 -8.14 -7.65
C THR A 91 -14.37 -8.92 -8.82
N ARG A 92 -13.77 -8.23 -9.79
CA ARG A 92 -13.15 -8.83 -10.97
C ARG A 92 -12.02 -7.97 -11.53
N TRP A 93 -11.12 -8.60 -12.28
CA TRP A 93 -10.13 -7.91 -13.09
C TRP A 93 -10.67 -7.62 -14.49
N ILE A 94 -10.38 -6.43 -15.01
CA ILE A 94 -10.62 -6.04 -16.41
C ILE A 94 -9.32 -5.54 -17.03
N ARG A 95 -9.17 -5.74 -18.34
CA ARG A 95 -8.09 -5.12 -19.14
C ARG A 95 -8.46 -3.69 -19.51
N ASP A 96 -7.52 -3.00 -20.16
CA ASP A 96 -7.65 -1.64 -20.67
C ASP A 96 -8.77 -1.50 -21.72
N ASP A 97 -8.95 -2.52 -22.57
CA ASP A 97 -10.06 -2.62 -23.53
C ASP A 97 -11.43 -2.87 -22.88
N GLY A 98 -11.48 -3.00 -21.55
CA GLY A 98 -12.69 -3.26 -20.77
C GLY A 98 -13.10 -4.73 -20.69
N THR A 99 -12.37 -5.65 -21.34
CA THR A 99 -12.69 -7.08 -21.29
C THR A 99 -12.37 -7.67 -19.91
N PRO A 100 -13.26 -8.49 -19.33
CA PRO A 100 -12.98 -9.17 -18.07
C PRO A 100 -11.93 -10.25 -18.28
N LEU A 101 -11.02 -10.40 -17.31
CA LEU A 101 -10.13 -11.56 -17.29
C LEU A 101 -10.92 -12.80 -16.90
N LEU A 102 -10.79 -13.83 -17.72
CA LEU A 102 -11.42 -15.14 -17.51
C LEU A 102 -10.36 -16.16 -17.15
N ASN A 103 -10.74 -17.17 -16.37
CA ASN A 103 -9.84 -18.25 -16.02
C ASN A 103 -9.59 -19.15 -17.24
N GLY A 104 -8.33 -19.32 -17.62
CA GLY A 104 -7.92 -20.11 -18.78
C GLY A 104 -7.05 -19.33 -19.77
N GLY A 105 -6.38 -20.06 -20.66
CA GLY A 105 -5.44 -19.49 -21.62
C GLY A 105 -4.23 -18.85 -20.93
N ILE A 106 -4.06 -17.54 -21.12
CA ILE A 106 -2.92 -16.76 -20.61
C ILE A 106 -3.05 -16.35 -19.14
N ALA A 107 -4.26 -16.47 -18.55
CA ALA A 107 -4.56 -15.99 -17.21
C ALA A 107 -5.07 -17.13 -16.31
N GLN A 108 -4.46 -17.30 -15.14
CA GLN A 108 -4.91 -18.24 -14.11
C GLN A 108 -5.48 -17.47 -12.93
N LEU A 109 -6.80 -17.53 -12.76
CA LEU A 109 -7.49 -16.82 -11.68
C LEU A 109 -7.57 -17.70 -10.43
N SER A 110 -7.31 -17.09 -9.28
CA SER A 110 -7.45 -17.72 -7.97
C SER A 110 -8.12 -16.75 -7.01
N ILE A 111 -9.24 -17.17 -6.40
CA ILE A 111 -10.01 -16.36 -5.46
C ILE A 111 -9.93 -17.03 -4.09
N SER A 112 -9.54 -16.25 -3.07
CA SER A 112 -9.48 -16.69 -1.68
C SER A 112 -10.00 -15.59 -0.77
N ASN A 113 -11.14 -15.81 -0.13
CA ASN A 113 -11.85 -14.82 0.69
C ASN A 113 -12.08 -13.50 -0.07
N ASN A 114 -11.36 -12.44 0.31
CA ASN A 114 -11.43 -11.12 -0.30
C ASN A 114 -10.27 -10.84 -1.27
N SER A 115 -9.44 -11.83 -1.56
CA SER A 115 -8.30 -11.75 -2.46
C SER A 115 -8.63 -12.35 -3.82
N TYR A 116 -8.53 -11.53 -4.86
CA TYR A 116 -8.80 -11.86 -6.26
C TYR A 116 -7.49 -11.74 -7.03
N ALA A 117 -6.81 -12.87 -7.19
CA ALA A 117 -5.51 -12.90 -7.84
C ALA A 117 -5.60 -13.47 -9.27
N VAL A 118 -4.78 -12.92 -10.16
CA VAL A 118 -4.51 -13.48 -11.49
C VAL A 118 -3.02 -13.71 -11.64
N THR A 119 -2.66 -14.89 -12.13
CA THR A 119 -1.28 -15.27 -12.43
C THR A 119 -1.10 -15.43 -13.93
N PHE A 120 -0.10 -14.76 -14.47
CA PHE A 120 0.39 -14.89 -15.83
C PHE A 120 1.72 -15.63 -15.79
N LYS A 121 1.85 -16.70 -16.59
CA LYS A 121 3.11 -17.45 -16.76
C LYS A 121 3.80 -17.00 -18.04
N ASP A 122 5.12 -17.16 -18.10
CA ASP A 122 5.92 -16.85 -19.30
C ASP A 122 5.59 -15.45 -19.87
N VAL A 123 5.66 -14.44 -19.00
CA VAL A 123 5.21 -13.07 -19.30
C VAL A 123 6.07 -12.46 -20.41
N GLY A 124 5.42 -12.18 -21.54
CA GLY A 124 5.92 -11.35 -22.65
C GLY A 124 4.95 -10.22 -23.04
N GLU A 125 5.21 -9.58 -24.18
CA GLU A 125 4.52 -8.35 -24.62
C GLU A 125 2.99 -8.44 -24.68
N ALA A 126 2.43 -9.60 -25.06
CA ALA A 126 0.99 -9.82 -25.11
C ALA A 126 0.28 -9.68 -23.74
N HIS A 127 1.03 -9.77 -22.65
CA HIS A 127 0.53 -9.58 -21.29
C HIS A 127 0.66 -8.13 -20.81
N TYR A 128 1.49 -7.30 -21.44
CA TYR A 128 1.68 -5.93 -20.97
C TYR A 128 0.42 -5.10 -21.14
N GLY A 129 0.24 -4.14 -20.26
CA GLY A 129 -0.91 -3.25 -20.26
C GLY A 129 -1.42 -2.92 -18.87
N ASN A 130 -2.55 -2.23 -18.84
CA ASN A 130 -3.20 -1.78 -17.62
C ASN A 130 -4.28 -2.78 -17.22
N TYR A 131 -4.19 -3.26 -15.99
CA TYR A 131 -5.16 -4.15 -15.40
C TYR A 131 -5.88 -3.42 -14.29
N THR A 132 -7.21 -3.37 -14.36
CA THR A 132 -8.02 -2.68 -13.35
C THR A 132 -8.81 -3.70 -12.56
N CYS A 133 -8.62 -3.71 -11.24
CA CYS A 133 -9.52 -4.42 -10.36
C CYS A 133 -10.75 -3.55 -10.11
N VAL A 134 -11.94 -4.10 -10.35
CA VAL A 134 -13.21 -3.43 -10.13
C VAL A 134 -14.00 -4.21 -9.09
N SER A 135 -14.44 -3.55 -8.03
CA SER A 135 -15.34 -4.11 -7.02
C SER A 135 -16.63 -3.32 -6.99
N HIS A 136 -17.75 -4.02 -7.16
CA HIS A 136 -19.10 -3.45 -7.18
C HIS A 136 -19.92 -3.98 -6.02
N SER A 137 -20.45 -3.11 -5.16
CA SER A 137 -21.48 -3.43 -4.18
C SER A 137 -22.73 -2.58 -4.41
N GLU A 138 -23.78 -2.80 -3.62
CA GLU A 138 -25.00 -1.99 -3.65
C GLU A 138 -24.74 -0.49 -3.34
N TRP A 139 -23.65 -0.19 -2.62
CA TRP A 139 -23.27 1.17 -2.22
C TRP A 139 -22.38 1.87 -3.24
N GLY A 140 -21.94 1.18 -4.29
CA GLY A 140 -21.21 1.75 -5.41
C GLY A 140 -20.01 0.92 -5.87
N ILE A 141 -19.10 1.59 -6.56
CA ILE A 141 -18.02 0.94 -7.32
C ILE A 141 -16.67 1.51 -6.90
N SER A 142 -15.70 0.62 -6.72
CA SER A 142 -14.31 0.95 -6.47
C SER A 142 -13.42 0.35 -7.53
N ARG A 143 -12.37 1.08 -7.91
CA ARG A 143 -11.44 0.68 -8.97
C ARG A 143 -10.03 1.03 -8.59
N GLU A 144 -9.11 0.13 -8.89
CA GLU A 144 -7.69 0.42 -8.81
C GLU A 144 -6.93 -0.32 -9.91
N THR A 145 -5.99 0.39 -10.52
CA THR A 145 -5.29 -0.05 -11.73
C THR A 145 -3.83 -0.31 -11.42
N VAL A 146 -3.31 -1.41 -11.94
CA VAL A 146 -1.89 -1.76 -11.90
C VAL A 146 -1.35 -1.91 -13.32
N VAL A 147 -0.14 -1.39 -13.53
CA VAL A 147 0.54 -1.44 -14.83
C VAL A 147 1.46 -2.66 -14.84
N LEU A 148 1.29 -3.56 -15.81
CA LEU A 148 2.22 -4.65 -16.07
C LEU A 148 3.12 -4.24 -17.24
N SER A 149 4.38 -3.91 -16.96
CA SER A 149 5.35 -3.47 -17.98
C SER A 149 6.60 -4.34 -18.00
N GLY A 150 7.28 -4.35 -19.15
CA GLY A 150 8.53 -5.10 -19.33
C GLY A 150 9.71 -4.57 -18.51
N GLU A 151 9.75 -3.27 -18.20
CA GLU A 151 10.82 -2.67 -17.39
C GLU A 151 10.89 -3.31 -16.00
N SER A 152 9.74 -3.50 -15.33
CA SER A 152 9.67 -4.16 -14.04
C SER A 152 10.13 -5.64 -14.08
N ALA A 153 9.91 -6.32 -15.20
CA ALA A 153 10.39 -7.69 -15.40
C ALA A 153 11.91 -7.73 -15.68
N GLN A 154 12.43 -6.75 -16.41
CA GLN A 154 13.85 -6.65 -16.75
C GLN A 154 14.73 -6.40 -15.52
N ASP A 155 14.28 -5.60 -14.57
CA ASP A 155 15.00 -5.36 -13.31
C ASP A 155 15.20 -6.64 -12.49
N LEU A 156 14.24 -7.58 -12.54
CA LEU A 156 14.41 -8.88 -11.91
C LEU A 156 15.42 -9.77 -12.62
N ARG A 157 15.45 -9.74 -13.97
CA ARG A 157 16.48 -10.46 -14.74
C ARG A 157 17.89 -9.96 -14.41
N ARG A 158 18.04 -8.65 -14.19
CA ARG A 158 19.31 -8.04 -13.77
C ARG A 158 19.72 -8.41 -12.34
N THR A 159 18.75 -8.58 -11.45
CA THR A 159 19.00 -8.93 -10.05
C THR A 159 19.36 -10.41 -9.88
N PHE A 160 18.82 -11.28 -10.74
CA PHE A 160 19.10 -12.73 -10.76
C PHE A 160 19.51 -13.20 -12.17
N PRO A 161 20.68 -12.77 -12.69
CA PRO A 161 21.16 -13.23 -13.98
C PRO A 161 21.60 -14.69 -13.81
N ASP A 162 20.86 -15.63 -14.43
CA ASP A 162 21.18 -17.06 -14.57
C ASP A 162 22.23 -17.58 -13.57
N SER A 163 21.80 -17.84 -12.33
CA SER A 163 22.66 -18.48 -11.33
C SER A 163 22.93 -19.94 -11.73
N LYS A 164 23.77 -20.15 -12.75
CA LYS A 164 24.48 -21.42 -12.94
C LYS A 164 25.47 -21.55 -11.80
N VAL A 165 24.98 -21.96 -10.64
CA VAL A 165 25.84 -22.39 -9.54
C VAL A 165 26.48 -23.71 -9.99
N ASN A 166 27.69 -23.62 -10.54
CA ASN A 166 28.53 -24.80 -10.74
C ASN A 166 28.94 -25.30 -9.35
N VAL A 167 28.15 -26.23 -8.80
CA VAL A 167 28.55 -26.96 -7.60
C VAL A 167 29.63 -27.96 -8.01
N GLN A 168 30.90 -27.56 -7.89
CA GLN A 168 31.99 -28.54 -7.85
C GLN A 168 31.96 -29.24 -6.50
N ILE A 169 31.38 -30.44 -6.45
CA ILE A 169 31.51 -31.32 -5.30
C ILE A 169 32.91 -31.94 -5.37
N THR A 170 33.92 -31.26 -4.83
CA THR A 170 35.19 -31.92 -4.45
C THR A 170 34.98 -32.61 -3.13
N GLY A 171 34.74 -33.92 -3.17
CA GLY A 171 34.79 -34.76 -1.99
C GLY A 171 36.25 -34.96 -1.55
N SER A 172 36.57 -34.57 -0.33
CA SER A 172 37.78 -35.03 0.35
C SER A 172 37.40 -35.63 1.71
N MET A 173 37.78 -36.91 1.89
CA MET A 173 37.61 -37.65 3.14
C MET A 173 38.47 -37.10 4.28
N SER A 174 37.98 -37.40 5.47
CA SER A 174 38.36 -37.01 6.84
C SER A 174 39.83 -37.15 7.26
N GLN A 175 40.26 -36.33 8.22
CA GLN A 175 40.53 -36.75 9.62
C GLN A 175 40.95 -35.59 10.55
N SER A 176 40.70 -35.81 11.84
CA SER A 176 40.74 -34.93 13.01
C SER A 176 42.09 -34.26 13.35
N SER A 177 42.05 -33.11 14.04
CA SER A 177 42.61 -32.91 15.41
C SER A 177 42.72 -31.43 15.81
N GLY A 178 42.36 -31.12 17.06
CA GLY A 178 43.06 -30.11 17.88
C GLY A 178 42.68 -28.62 17.81
N THR A 179 41.85 -28.20 18.78
CA THR A 179 42.02 -27.03 19.67
C THR A 179 42.51 -25.67 19.12
N HIS A 180 41.63 -24.65 19.13
CA HIS A 180 41.72 -23.42 19.95
C HIS A 180 40.67 -22.38 19.50
N ASP A 181 40.04 -21.72 20.46
CA ASP A 181 39.18 -20.53 20.35
C ASP A 181 39.80 -19.46 21.29
N PRO A 182 39.38 -18.18 21.34
CA PRO A 182 38.93 -17.21 20.33
C PRO A 182 39.82 -15.94 20.37
N THR A 183 39.84 -15.07 19.35
CA THR A 183 39.73 -13.58 19.54
C THR A 183 39.75 -12.74 18.26
N ARG A 184 38.71 -11.88 18.17
CA ARG A 184 38.76 -10.44 17.79
C ARG A 184 38.97 -10.06 16.32
N ALA A 185 37.90 -9.53 15.72
CA ALA A 185 38.00 -8.50 14.67
C ALA A 185 37.05 -7.34 14.98
N GLN A 186 37.64 -6.16 15.11
CA GLN A 186 37.03 -4.84 15.30
C GLN A 186 37.20 -4.11 13.96
N ILE A 187 36.17 -3.47 13.40
CA ILE A 187 36.33 -2.61 12.21
C ILE A 187 35.84 -1.21 12.52
N GLY A 188 36.75 -0.27 12.28
CA GLY A 188 36.73 1.12 12.74
C GLY A 188 35.95 2.10 11.87
N THR A 189 35.79 3.26 12.48
CA THR A 189 35.10 4.46 12.02
C THR A 189 35.95 5.27 11.03
N GLY A 190 35.30 5.78 9.98
CA GLY A 190 35.86 6.77 9.06
C GLY A 190 34.96 7.99 9.00
N SER A 191 35.39 9.09 9.61
CA SER A 191 34.75 10.41 9.56
C SER A 191 35.39 11.27 8.47
N ARG A 192 34.60 12.08 7.77
CA ARG A 192 35.04 13.38 7.23
C ARG A 192 33.93 14.43 7.38
N ASN A 193 34.28 15.49 8.10
CA ASN A 193 33.55 16.76 8.23
C ASN A 193 33.73 17.64 6.99
N LEU A 194 32.75 18.50 6.70
CA LEU A 194 32.98 19.82 6.09
C LEU A 194 31.96 20.86 6.56
N SER A 195 32.48 21.76 7.39
CA SER A 195 32.27 23.22 7.54
C SER A 195 30.89 23.87 7.42
N SER A 196 30.62 24.63 8.49
CA SER A 196 29.69 25.76 8.66
C SER A 196 29.73 26.83 7.57
N ALA A 197 28.55 27.38 7.25
CA ALA A 197 28.40 28.73 6.72
C ALA A 197 27.33 29.48 7.54
N ASN A 198 27.76 30.56 8.21
CA ASN A 198 26.89 31.60 8.76
C ASN A 198 26.43 32.51 7.61
N THR A 199 25.13 32.81 7.55
CA THR A 199 24.63 34.06 6.94
C THR A 199 23.50 34.62 7.79
N THR A 200 23.64 35.91 8.08
CA THR A 200 22.79 36.75 8.92
C THR A 200 21.60 37.31 8.13
N GLU A 201 20.54 37.65 8.86
CA GLU A 201 19.49 38.64 8.53
C GLU A 201 18.59 38.39 7.30
N GLY A 202 17.36 37.96 7.60
CA GLY A 202 16.25 37.98 6.66
C GLY A 202 14.94 37.78 7.42
N SER A 203 14.41 38.86 8.00
CA SER A 203 13.06 38.95 8.54
C SER A 203 12.04 38.39 7.54
N THR A 204 11.65 37.14 7.72
CA THR A 204 10.54 36.54 7.00
C THR A 204 9.62 36.01 8.08
N ARG A 205 8.56 36.76 8.38
CA ARG A 205 7.40 36.25 9.11
C ARG A 205 6.96 34.98 8.37
N ILE A 206 7.33 33.81 8.89
CA ILE A 206 6.86 32.52 8.40
C ILE A 206 5.34 32.57 8.57
N LYS A 207 4.62 32.81 7.47
CA LYS A 207 3.16 32.66 7.44
C LYS A 207 2.91 31.19 7.78
N SER A 208 2.42 30.92 8.99
CA SER A 208 1.98 29.59 9.38
C SER A 208 0.78 29.22 8.52
N ILE A 209 1.00 28.41 7.48
CA ILE A 209 -0.09 27.81 6.70
C ILE A 209 -0.67 26.70 7.55
N ILE A 210 -1.96 26.77 7.87
CA ILE A 210 -2.67 25.66 8.52
C ILE A 210 -2.75 24.53 7.49
N ARG A 211 -2.07 23.40 7.75
CA ARG A 211 -2.16 22.18 6.93
C ARG A 211 -2.75 21.08 7.81
N SER A 212 -4.01 20.73 7.59
CA SER A 212 -4.62 19.50 8.08
C SER A 212 -4.43 18.40 7.02
N LYS A 213 -4.17 17.16 7.43
CA LYS A 213 -4.12 16.02 6.51
C LYS A 213 -5.04 14.93 7.04
N ILE A 214 -6.20 14.76 6.41
CA ILE A 214 -7.14 13.72 6.85
C ILE A 214 -6.81 12.35 6.23
N VAL A 215 -6.81 11.31 7.05
CA VAL A 215 -6.63 9.90 6.63
C VAL A 215 -7.73 9.03 7.23
N ILE A 216 -8.46 8.28 6.40
CA ILE A 216 -9.37 7.23 6.87
C ILE A 216 -8.68 5.87 6.84
N THR A 217 -8.68 5.20 7.98
CA THR A 217 -8.31 3.80 8.13
C THR A 217 -9.58 2.99 8.45
N LYS A 218 -9.75 1.82 7.81
CA LYS A 218 -10.83 0.87 8.12
C LYS A 218 -10.23 -0.37 8.78
N GLU A 219 -10.74 -0.75 9.94
CA GLU A 219 -10.37 -1.97 10.64
C GLU A 219 -11.62 -2.80 10.98
N LYS A 220 -11.86 -3.89 10.26
CA LYS A 220 -13.08 -4.72 10.39
C LYS A 220 -14.37 -3.86 10.29
N ASP A 221 -15.01 -3.62 11.42
CA ASP A 221 -16.29 -2.90 11.59
C ASP A 221 -16.10 -1.47 12.12
N SER A 222 -14.86 -1.00 12.29
CA SER A 222 -14.53 0.36 12.71
C SER A 222 -13.87 1.15 11.60
N TYR A 223 -14.13 2.46 11.61
CA TYR A 223 -13.45 3.44 10.77
C TYR A 223 -12.82 4.50 11.67
N THR A 224 -11.58 4.84 11.35
CA THR A 224 -10.78 5.83 12.06
C THR A 224 -10.43 6.96 11.12
N ILE A 225 -10.83 8.18 11.45
CA ILE A 225 -10.48 9.41 10.75
C ILE A 225 -9.40 10.11 11.57
N ASN A 226 -8.18 10.21 11.03
CA ASN A 226 -7.06 10.94 11.63
C ASN A 226 -6.90 12.28 10.93
N VAL A 227 -6.68 13.36 11.69
CA VAL A 227 -6.48 14.73 11.19
C VAL A 227 -5.20 15.31 11.76
#